data_AF-A0A286TUW4-F1
#
_entry.id   AF-A0A286TUW4-F1
#
_cell.length_a   1.000
_cell.length_b   1.000
_cell.length_c   1.000
_cell.angle_alpha   90.00
_cell.angle_beta   90.00
_cell.angle_gamma   90.00
#
_symmetry.space_group_name_H-M   'P 1'
#
loop_
_entity.id
_entity.type
_entity.pdbx_description
1 polymer ?
#
loop_
_entity_poly.entity_id
_entity_poly.type
_entity_poly.pdbx_seq_one_letter_code
_entity_poly.pdbx_strand_id
1 'polypeptide(L)'
;MTKQIDKNRQSKKLGERKKICKIDTEPKDLKKSLEGLTAPQKALREASIRKFKVNKVKAFIAEQVKHININRQIGDSIRFLFDKDGEPPVNLPLEDIIAERMKIETQIRWFEALCSELRNNLSKVKEIEDLALDLIDQYQGEI
;
A
#
# COMPACT_ATOMS: atom_id res chain seq x y z
N MET A 1 6.62 -17.24 51.85
CA MET A 1 7.93 -17.33 51.16
C MET A 1 7.94 -16.35 50.01
N THR A 2 8.50 -15.17 50.25
CA THR A 2 8.64 -14.04 49.32
C THR A 2 9.86 -14.27 48.42
N LYS A 3 9.64 -14.54 47.13
CA LYS A 3 10.72 -14.58 46.15
C LYS A 3 10.97 -13.16 45.62
N GLN A 4 12.11 -12.60 46.01
CA GLN A 4 12.72 -11.44 45.37
C GLN A 4 12.95 -11.78 43.89
N ILE A 5 12.43 -10.95 42.98
CA ILE A 5 12.76 -11.01 41.56
C ILE A 5 13.72 -9.86 41.28
N ASP A 6 14.89 -10.23 40.80
CA ASP A 6 16.10 -9.44 40.65
C ASP A 6 15.90 -8.11 39.90
N LYS A 7 16.34 -7.04 40.57
CA LYS A 7 16.64 -5.73 39.99
C LYS A 7 17.93 -5.83 39.17
N ASN A 8 17.89 -6.37 37.95
CA ASN A 8 18.99 -6.15 37.00
C ASN A 8 18.59 -6.35 35.53
N ARG A 9 17.67 -5.52 35.02
CA ARG A 9 17.60 -5.28 33.57
C ARG A 9 18.56 -4.16 33.21
N GLN A 10 19.83 -4.51 33.04
CA GLN A 10 20.81 -3.65 32.38
C GLN A 10 20.25 -3.23 31.02
N SER A 11 20.14 -1.92 30.82
CA SER A 11 19.78 -1.30 29.55
C SER A 11 20.84 -1.65 28.51
N LYS A 12 20.54 -2.62 27.63
CA LYS A 12 21.35 -2.87 26.43
C LYS A 12 21.44 -1.56 25.64
N LYS A 13 22.64 -0.96 25.58
CA LYS A 13 22.95 0.14 24.66
C LYS A 13 22.64 -0.37 23.24
N LEU A 14 21.70 0.27 22.54
CA LEU A 14 21.43 -0.03 21.14
C LEU A 14 22.72 0.21 20.35
N GLY A 15 23.18 -0.81 19.62
CA GLY A 15 24.42 -0.76 18.86
C GLY A 15 24.44 0.40 17.85
N GLU A 16 25.59 1.06 17.77
CA GLU A 16 25.84 2.16 16.84
C GLU A 16 25.82 1.64 15.39
N ARG A 17 24.75 1.94 14.64
CA ARG A 17 24.71 1.73 13.19
C ARG A 17 25.64 2.75 12.51
N LYS A 18 26.47 2.28 11.56
CA LYS A 18 27.23 3.16 10.66
C LYS A 18 26.28 4.10 9.91
N LYS A 19 26.54 5.42 10.00
CA LYS A 19 25.75 6.45 9.31
C LYS A 19 25.93 6.30 7.79
N ILE A 20 24.82 6.28 7.05
CA ILE A 20 24.78 6.14 5.58
C ILE A 20 24.97 7.50 4.88
N CYS A 21 24.86 8.63 5.60
CA CYS A 21 24.86 9.97 5.03
C CYS A 21 25.99 10.85 5.60
N LYS A 22 26.50 11.80 4.79
CA LYS A 22 27.50 12.84 5.15
C LYS A 22 27.00 13.91 6.16
N ILE A 23 25.83 13.71 6.76
CA ILE A 23 25.23 14.67 7.69
C ILE A 23 25.60 14.19 9.09
N ASP A 24 26.60 14.83 9.70
CA ASP A 24 27.11 14.46 11.03
C ASP A 24 26.26 14.97 12.18
N THR A 25 25.25 15.79 11.91
CA THR A 25 24.36 16.33 12.93
C THR A 25 23.59 15.20 13.63
N GLU A 26 23.75 15.11 14.95
CA GLU A 26 22.88 14.27 15.77
C GLU A 26 21.41 14.67 15.50
N PRO A 27 20.48 13.70 15.39
CA PRO A 27 19.08 14.02 15.22
C PRO A 27 18.63 14.87 16.41
N LYS A 28 18.44 16.17 16.19
CA LYS A 28 17.96 17.07 17.24
C LYS A 28 16.65 16.51 17.76
N ASP A 29 16.60 16.22 19.07
CA ASP A 29 15.38 15.85 19.75
C ASP A 29 14.33 16.94 19.47
N LEU A 30 13.31 16.61 18.67
CA LEU A 30 12.19 17.52 18.33
C LEU A 30 11.33 17.89 19.55
N LYS A 31 11.66 17.33 20.73
CA LYS A 31 11.15 17.72 22.04
C LYS A 31 11.83 19.02 22.49
N LYS A 32 11.69 20.10 21.72
CA LYS A 32 11.95 21.44 22.25
C LYS A 32 11.06 21.60 23.48
N SER A 33 11.65 21.86 24.65
CA SER A 33 10.92 22.03 25.91
C SER A 33 9.84 23.11 25.71
N LEU A 34 8.71 22.95 26.39
CA LEU A 34 7.54 23.84 26.31
C LEU A 34 7.80 25.25 26.89
N GLU A 35 9.05 25.54 27.22
CA GLU A 35 9.51 26.74 27.89
C GLU A 35 9.77 27.81 26.82
N GLY A 36 8.97 28.88 26.86
CA GLY A 36 9.09 30.03 25.96
C GLY A 36 7.99 30.18 24.89
N LEU A 37 7.02 29.26 24.77
CA LEU A 37 5.86 29.46 23.88
C LEU A 37 4.71 30.18 24.60
N THR A 38 4.07 31.13 23.90
CA THR A 38 2.84 31.77 24.39
C THR A 38 1.68 30.76 24.40
N ALA A 39 0.68 30.98 25.28
CA ALA A 39 -0.49 30.10 25.40
C ALA A 39 -1.17 29.75 24.04
N PRO A 40 -1.44 30.71 23.12
CA PRO A 40 -2.00 30.38 21.81
C PRO A 40 -1.07 29.52 20.94
N GLN A 41 0.24 29.71 21.02
CA GLN A 41 1.20 28.90 20.26
C GLN A 41 1.26 27.45 20.78
N LYS A 42 1.12 27.25 22.11
CA LYS A 42 1.02 25.91 22.70
C LYS A 42 -0.25 25.19 22.21
N ALA A 43 -1.39 25.88 22.23
CA ALA A 43 -2.65 25.34 21.71
C ALA A 43 -2.56 24.95 20.23
N LEU A 44 -1.94 25.80 19.40
CA LEU A 44 -1.73 25.51 17.97
C LEU A 44 -0.83 24.28 17.74
N ARG A 45 0.24 24.16 18.53
CA ARG A 45 1.15 23.00 18.47
C ARG A 45 0.43 21.71 18.85
N GLU A 46 -0.35 21.73 19.93
CA GLU A 46 -1.15 20.57 20.33
C GLU A 46 -2.20 20.20 19.29
N ALA A 47 -2.91 21.18 18.73
CA ALA A 47 -3.88 20.96 17.66
C ALA A 47 -3.20 20.34 16.43
N SER A 48 -2.00 20.80 16.08
CA SER A 48 -1.21 20.26 14.97
C SER A 48 -0.76 18.82 15.22
N ILE A 49 -0.28 18.52 16.44
CA ILE A 49 0.09 17.15 16.84
C ILE A 49 -1.14 16.24 16.82
N ARG A 50 -2.28 16.71 17.34
CA ARG A 50 -3.55 15.97 17.31
C ARG A 50 -3.97 15.67 15.87
N LYS A 51 -3.97 16.67 14.99
CA LYS A 51 -4.28 16.51 13.56
C LYS A 51 -3.34 15.50 12.89
N PHE A 52 -2.03 15.58 13.16
CA PHE A 52 -1.06 14.63 12.64
C PHE A 52 -1.32 13.19 13.10
N LYS A 53 -1.59 12.99 14.40
CA LYS A 53 -1.94 11.67 14.95
C LYS A 53 -3.22 11.12 14.33
N VAL A 54 -4.26 11.94 14.20
CA VAL A 54 -5.53 11.55 13.56
C VAL A 54 -5.30 11.14 12.11
N ASN A 55 -4.52 11.90 11.34
CA ASN A 55 -4.21 11.56 9.97
C ASN A 55 -3.44 10.23 9.85
N LYS A 56 -2.50 9.98 10.77
CA LYS A 56 -1.77 8.70 10.81
C LYS A 56 -2.70 7.52 11.09
N VAL A 57 -3.61 7.66 12.05
CA VAL A 57 -4.61 6.63 12.37
C VAL A 57 -5.55 6.42 11.18
N LYS A 58 -6.02 7.49 10.54
CA LYS A 58 -6.88 7.42 9.35
C LYS A 58 -6.21 6.67 8.20
N ALA A 59 -4.94 6.97 7.92
CA ALA A 59 -4.16 6.28 6.89
C ALA A 59 -4.03 4.78 7.20
N PHE A 60 -3.69 4.44 8.44
CA PHE A 60 -3.60 3.04 8.87
C PHE A 60 -4.94 2.31 8.75
N ILE A 61 -6.05 2.91 9.19
CA ILE A 61 -7.39 2.32 9.05
C ILE A 61 -7.73 2.11 7.57
N ALA A 62 -7.45 3.08 6.70
CA ALA A 62 -7.73 2.95 5.27
C ALA A 62 -6.96 1.77 4.64
N GLU A 63 -5.70 1.58 5.04
CA GLU A 63 -4.90 0.43 4.61
C GLU A 63 -5.49 -0.90 5.12
N GLN A 64 -5.88 -0.98 6.39
CA GLN A 64 -6.50 -2.18 6.95
C GLN A 64 -7.86 -2.50 6.30
N VAL A 65 -8.69 -1.49 6.04
CA VAL A 65 -9.96 -1.65 5.32
C VAL A 65 -9.72 -2.20 3.92
N LYS A 66 -8.68 -1.73 3.22
CA LYS A 66 -8.29 -2.27 1.91
C LYS A 66 -7.94 -3.76 2.00
N HIS A 67 -7.15 -4.16 2.99
CA HIS A 67 -6.82 -5.57 3.20
C HIS A 67 -8.06 -6.43 3.51
N ILE A 68 -8.95 -5.96 4.39
CA ILE A 68 -10.20 -6.66 4.72
C ILE A 68 -11.07 -6.79 3.48
N ASN A 69 -11.18 -5.74 2.66
CA ASN A 69 -11.99 -5.76 1.46
C ASN A 69 -11.45 -6.74 0.41
N ILE A 70 -10.13 -6.82 0.25
CA ILE A 70 -9.49 -7.81 -0.62
C ILE A 70 -9.79 -9.23 -0.12
N ASN A 71 -9.59 -9.49 1.17
CA ASN A 71 -9.87 -10.82 1.75
C ASN A 71 -11.34 -11.21 1.60
N ARG A 72 -12.26 -10.26 1.77
CA ARG A 72 -13.69 -10.47 1.54
C ARG A 72 -13.98 -10.81 0.09
N GLN A 73 -13.42 -10.06 -0.85
CA GLN A 73 -13.59 -10.30 -2.29
C GLN A 73 -13.06 -11.68 -2.69
N ILE A 74 -11.91 -12.09 -2.13
CA ILE A 74 -11.37 -13.44 -2.33
C ILE A 74 -12.34 -14.48 -1.76
N GLY A 75 -12.82 -14.30 -0.53
CA GLY A 75 -13.81 -15.18 0.11
C GLY A 75 -15.08 -15.34 -0.72
N ASP A 76 -15.62 -14.23 -1.23
CA ASP A 76 -16.80 -14.24 -2.10
C ASP A 76 -16.52 -14.96 -3.44
N SER A 77 -15.31 -14.84 -3.98
CA SER A 77 -14.92 -15.51 -5.24
C SER A 77 -14.76 -17.03 -5.10
N ILE A 78 -14.35 -17.52 -3.93
CA ILE A 78 -14.18 -18.96 -3.66
C ILE A 78 -15.39 -19.59 -2.98
N ARG A 79 -16.44 -18.80 -2.70
CA ARG A 79 -17.62 -19.22 -1.95
C ARG A 79 -18.32 -20.44 -2.56
N PHE A 80 -18.24 -20.61 -3.87
CA PHE A 80 -18.82 -21.77 -4.57
C PHE A 80 -18.17 -23.11 -4.18
N LEU A 81 -16.97 -23.09 -3.59
CA LEU A 81 -16.26 -24.28 -3.13
C LEU A 81 -16.68 -24.74 -1.72
N PHE A 82 -17.55 -24.00 -1.03
CA PHE A 82 -17.94 -24.25 0.35
C PHE A 82 -19.46 -24.34 0.50
N ASP A 83 -19.93 -25.20 1.41
CA ASP A 83 -21.35 -25.28 1.79
C ASP A 83 -21.71 -24.15 2.78
N LYS A 84 -22.97 -24.08 3.22
CA LYS A 84 -23.52 -23.06 4.13
C LYS A 84 -22.77 -22.96 5.46
N ASP A 85 -22.15 -24.07 5.89
CA ASP A 85 -21.37 -24.15 7.13
C ASP A 85 -19.89 -23.78 6.95
N GLY A 86 -19.46 -23.44 5.73
CA GLY A 86 -18.06 -23.08 5.43
C GLY A 86 -17.12 -24.27 5.27
N GLU A 87 -17.64 -25.49 5.30
CA GLU A 87 -16.91 -26.72 5.04
C GLU A 87 -16.93 -27.06 3.53
N PRO A 88 -15.90 -27.76 3.01
CA PRO A 88 -15.94 -28.29 1.66
C PRO A 88 -17.12 -29.26 1.52
N PRO A 89 -17.96 -29.17 0.47
CA PRO A 89 -19.12 -30.02 0.31
C PRO A 89 -18.69 -31.49 0.20
N VAL A 90 -19.37 -32.38 0.93
CA VAL A 90 -19.05 -33.81 1.02
C VAL A 90 -18.96 -34.48 -0.36
N ASN A 91 -19.74 -34.00 -1.33
CA ASN A 91 -19.85 -34.54 -2.69
C ASN A 91 -19.87 -33.43 -3.76
N LEU A 92 -19.04 -32.39 -3.68
CA LEU A 92 -18.96 -31.44 -4.80
C LEU A 92 -18.47 -32.20 -6.04
N PRO A 93 -19.24 -32.24 -7.15
CA PRO A 93 -18.81 -32.94 -8.35
C PRO A 93 -17.51 -32.30 -8.83
N LEU A 94 -16.48 -33.12 -9.04
CA LEU A 94 -15.19 -32.63 -9.53
C LEU A 94 -15.36 -31.94 -10.89
N GLU A 95 -16.37 -32.37 -11.65
CA GLU A 95 -16.82 -31.82 -12.92
C GLU A 95 -17.18 -30.33 -12.81
N ASP A 96 -17.91 -29.93 -11.76
CA ASP A 96 -18.34 -28.54 -11.57
C ASP A 96 -17.14 -27.65 -11.22
N ILE A 97 -16.21 -28.16 -10.41
CA ILE A 97 -14.95 -27.46 -10.08
C ILE A 97 -14.10 -27.29 -11.34
N ILE A 98 -13.99 -28.33 -12.16
CA ILE A 98 -13.24 -28.29 -13.42
C ILE A 98 -13.90 -27.31 -14.39
N ALA A 99 -15.22 -27.28 -14.49
CA ALA A 99 -15.96 -26.36 -15.36
C ALA A 99 -15.74 -24.89 -14.95
N GLU A 100 -15.85 -24.57 -13.66
CA GLU A 100 -15.57 -23.20 -13.18
C GLU A 100 -14.09 -22.83 -13.34
N ARG A 101 -13.15 -23.76 -13.11
CA ARG A 101 -11.73 -23.53 -13.42
C ARG A 101 -11.52 -23.18 -14.89
N MET A 102 -12.07 -23.96 -15.81
CA MET A 102 -11.93 -23.73 -17.26
C MET A 102 -12.55 -22.40 -17.70
N LYS A 103 -13.67 -22.03 -17.10
CA LYS A 103 -14.33 -20.73 -17.32
C LYS A 103 -13.44 -19.58 -16.85
N ILE A 104 -12.88 -19.67 -15.65
CA ILE A 104 -11.94 -18.66 -15.12
C ILE A 104 -10.70 -18.57 -16.00
N GLU A 105 -10.11 -19.69 -16.41
CA GLU A 105 -8.94 -19.72 -17.30
C GLU A 105 -9.23 -19.06 -18.65
N THR A 106 -10.43 -19.30 -19.21
CA THR A 106 -10.86 -18.68 -20.46
C THR A 106 -11.01 -17.17 -20.30
N GLN A 107 -11.62 -16.72 -19.20
CA GLN A 107 -11.74 -15.30 -18.88
C GLN A 107 -10.37 -14.63 -18.72
N ILE A 108 -9.42 -15.28 -18.05
CA ILE A 108 -8.04 -14.78 -17.91
C ILE A 108 -7.41 -14.58 -19.28
N ARG A 109 -7.46 -15.60 -20.15
CA ARG A 109 -6.91 -15.50 -21.51
C ARG A 109 -7.55 -14.37 -22.32
N TRP A 110 -8.86 -14.17 -22.15
CA TRP A 110 -9.56 -13.07 -22.81
C TRP A 110 -9.08 -11.69 -22.33
N PHE A 111 -8.90 -11.52 -21.01
CA PHE A 111 -8.33 -10.29 -20.46
C PHE A 111 -6.88 -10.05 -20.87
N GLU A 112 -6.07 -11.10 -21.00
CA GLU A 112 -4.70 -11.01 -21.51
C GLU A 112 -4.65 -10.56 -22.97
N ALA A 113 -5.55 -11.08 -23.80
CA ALA A 113 -5.71 -10.64 -25.19
C ALA A 113 -6.12 -9.16 -25.26
N LEU A 114 -7.14 -8.76 -24.49
CA LEU A 114 -7.60 -7.37 -24.41
C LEU A 114 -6.49 -6.42 -23.94
N CYS A 115 -5.73 -6.81 -22.90
CA CYS A 115 -4.59 -6.03 -22.43
C CYS A 115 -3.52 -5.87 -23.52
N SER A 116 -3.29 -6.90 -24.32
CA SER A 116 -2.32 -6.87 -25.43
C SER A 116 -2.78 -5.94 -26.55
N GLU A 117 -4.07 -5.96 -26.89
CA GLU A 117 -4.67 -5.04 -27.86
C GLU A 117 -4.59 -3.58 -27.38
N LEU A 118 -4.93 -3.31 -26.12
CA LEU A 118 -4.82 -1.97 -25.54
C LEU A 118 -3.39 -1.45 -25.54
N ARG A 119 -2.40 -2.30 -25.24
CA ARG A 119 -0.97 -1.94 -25.33
C ARG A 119 -0.55 -1.62 -26.76
N ASN A 120 -1.01 -2.40 -27.74
CA ASN A 120 -0.76 -2.13 -29.16
C ASN A 120 -1.35 -0.78 -29.59
N ASN A 121 -2.60 -0.51 -29.20
CA ASN A 121 -3.25 0.77 -29.49
C ASN A 121 -2.50 1.95 -28.83
N LEU A 122 -2.04 1.79 -27.59
CA LEU A 122 -1.23 2.80 -26.93
C LEU A 122 0.09 3.06 -27.67
N SER A 123 0.76 2.01 -28.16
CA SER A 123 1.98 2.16 -28.98
C SER A 123 1.71 3.00 -30.22
N LYS A 124 0.63 2.69 -30.95
CA LYS A 124 0.24 3.43 -32.16
C LYS A 124 -0.07 4.89 -31.87
N VAL A 125 -0.79 5.17 -30.78
CA VAL A 125 -1.09 6.55 -30.36
C VAL A 125 0.21 7.30 -30.06
N LYS A 126 1.15 6.66 -29.37
CA LYS A 126 2.45 7.25 -29.08
C LYS A 126 3.27 7.51 -30.35
N GLU A 127 3.29 6.59 -31.30
CA GLU A 127 3.96 6.79 -32.59
C GLU A 127 3.37 7.98 -33.34
N ILE A 128 2.05 8.17 -33.31
CA ILE A 128 1.37 9.33 -33.91
C ILE A 128 1.75 10.62 -33.16
N GLU A 129 1.79 10.58 -31.82
CA GLU A 129 2.20 11.72 -30.99
C GLU A 129 3.64 12.15 -31.29
N ASP A 130 4.58 11.19 -31.33
CA ASP A 130 5.99 11.43 -31.62
C ASP A 130 6.15 12.03 -33.04
N LEU A 131 5.45 11.50 -34.06
CA LEU A 131 5.46 12.05 -35.41
C LEU A 131 4.86 13.47 -35.49
N ALA A 132 3.79 13.74 -34.74
CA ALA A 132 3.18 15.06 -34.70
C ALA A 132 4.12 16.10 -34.07
N LEU A 133 4.86 15.72 -33.01
CA LEU A 133 5.88 16.55 -32.39
C LEU A 133 7.03 16.84 -33.35
N ASP A 134 7.55 15.81 -34.05
CA ASP A 134 8.61 15.98 -35.05
C ASP A 134 8.22 16.94 -36.18
N LEU A 135 6.97 16.87 -36.65
CA LEU A 135 6.45 17.80 -37.68
C LEU A 135 6.34 19.24 -37.17
N ILE A 136 5.94 19.44 -35.91
CA ILE A 136 5.87 20.77 -35.30
C ILE A 136 7.29 21.37 -35.20
N ASP A 137 8.27 20.58 -34.77
CA ASP A 137 9.66 21.02 -34.66
C ASP A 137 10.26 21.39 -36.02
N GLN A 138 9.95 20.62 -37.08
CA GLN A 138 10.36 20.95 -38.45
C GLN A 138 9.74 22.27 -38.93
N TYR A 139 8.44 22.48 -38.71
CA TYR A 139 7.76 23.72 -39.10
C TYR A 139 8.26 24.96 -38.35
N GLN A 140 8.72 24.82 -37.09
CA GLN A 140 9.29 25.93 -36.33
C GLN A 140 10.73 26.27 -36.75
N GLY A 141 11.46 25.33 -37.35
CA GLY A 141 12.82 25.55 -37.87
C GLY A 141 12.88 26.21 -39.25
N GLU A 142 11.75 26.31 -39.97
CA GLU A 142 11.65 26.94 -41.30
C GLU A 142 11.20 28.42 -41.26
N ILE A 143 10.98 28.98 -40.07
CA ILE A 143 10.67 30.42 -39.82
C ILE A 143 11.90 31.12 -39.23
#